data_AF-A0A8T6MSF8-F1
#
_entry.id   AF-A0A8T6MSF8-F1
#
_cell.length_a   1.000
_cell.length_b   1.000
_cell.length_c   1.000
_cell.angle_alpha   90.00
_cell.angle_beta   90.00
_cell.angle_gamma   90.00
#
_symmetry.space_group_name_H-M   'P 1'
#
loop_
_entity.id
_entity.type
_entity.pdbx_description
1 polymer ?
#
loop_
_entity_poly.entity_id
_entity_poly.type
_entity_poly.pdbx_seq_one_letter_code
_entity_poly.pdbx_strand_id
1 'polypeptide(L)'
;MSRELPEIKNLLNSGKIKVCVVGIGRIGLPTALSFANSNLPTVGVDINTNLVNMVNSGEFPLKDEPGYAEIFQNVIKNKKFSATTQLEEVVPKSDVILLSLPTPMDTNSNPNYSALESVGKKLHDLIPRDSLVIVESTVEPGYIENDFVKFLEGNDKSLISGRDFGLGVCPETANPGEILKDFKSLPRLAGGLNDKIANIIIDLYKHVFPVEIVKMPDCKTANAAKLTTNVFRYINIAFVNELAILCEKLGIDIMKVLEAADMKYNFQVHYPGPGVGGPCLPVNSVQILHSAKLIGNNLLRMVSLSQEINDGMASHVIDLISEALQSVGKKLDNSKVLILGVSYKPNVKDIQITPAEPVIKKLQERGATIKIYDPYFKSSTVFGIKTEENLVDAISNIDAAVLITSHDEFRHIEPAFLASKSRQLVFVDTRGVIDIHVARKAGLVVRGIGRGGN
;
A
#
# COMPACT_ATOMS: atom_id res chain seq x y z
N MET A 1 9.81 1.59 33.37
CA MET A 1 10.50 2.82 32.97
C MET A 1 10.62 3.68 34.21
N SER A 2 11.82 3.79 34.75
CA SER A 2 12.19 4.60 35.91
C SER A 2 12.00 6.09 35.64
N ARG A 3 12.20 6.54 34.39
CA ARG A 3 11.93 7.92 33.97
C ARG A 3 10.45 8.24 34.08
N GLU A 4 10.12 9.30 34.80
CA GLU A 4 8.75 9.81 34.88
C GLU A 4 8.40 10.64 33.63
N LEU A 5 7.11 10.74 33.30
CA LEU A 5 6.61 11.57 32.18
C LEU A 5 7.19 13.00 32.14
N PRO A 6 7.38 13.71 33.29
CA PRO A 6 8.01 15.04 33.31
C PRO A 6 9.47 15.05 32.84
N GLU A 7 10.22 13.99 33.08
CA GLU A 7 11.64 13.89 32.70
C GLU A 7 11.79 13.74 31.18
N ILE A 8 10.89 12.97 30.55
CA ILE A 8 10.84 12.82 29.09
C ILE A 8 10.44 14.12 28.41
N LYS A 9 9.48 14.88 28.97
CA LYS A 9 9.13 16.22 28.46
C LYS A 9 10.31 17.19 28.52
N ASN A 10 11.09 17.15 29.60
CA ASN A 10 12.30 17.97 29.71
C ASN A 10 13.37 17.57 28.69
N LEU A 11 13.55 16.26 28.45
CA LEU A 11 14.48 15.76 27.44
C LEU A 11 14.05 16.13 26.01
N LEU A 12 12.74 16.04 25.70
CA LEU A 12 12.14 16.50 24.43
C LEU A 12 12.43 17.98 24.20
N ASN A 13 12.09 18.84 25.17
CA ASN A 13 12.28 20.29 25.07
C ASN A 13 13.76 20.69 24.96
N SER A 14 14.67 19.90 25.55
CA SER A 14 16.10 20.14 25.46
C SER A 14 16.75 19.65 24.16
N GLY A 15 16.01 18.95 23.29
CA GLY A 15 16.53 18.39 22.03
C GLY A 15 17.58 17.30 22.22
N LYS A 16 17.61 16.64 23.39
CA LYS A 16 18.64 15.66 23.76
C LYS A 16 18.25 14.21 23.51
N ILE A 17 16.98 13.95 23.15
CA ILE A 17 16.50 12.61 22.84
C ILE A 17 17.14 12.11 21.55
N LYS A 18 17.88 11.00 21.65
CA LYS A 18 18.50 10.33 20.51
C LYS A 18 17.56 9.27 19.95
N VAL A 19 17.37 9.30 18.65
CA VAL A 19 16.40 8.47 17.93
C VAL A 19 17.14 7.52 17.00
N CYS A 20 16.81 6.23 17.08
CA CYS A 20 17.20 5.21 16.12
C CYS A 20 15.96 4.81 15.32
N VAL A 21 16.05 4.80 13.99
CA VAL A 21 14.99 4.27 13.12
C VAL A 21 15.52 3.06 12.38
N VAL A 22 14.97 1.88 12.67
CA VAL A 22 15.36 0.61 12.06
C VAL A 22 14.43 0.29 10.91
N GLY A 23 15.01 0.16 9.71
CA GLY A 23 14.32 0.13 8.43
C GLY A 23 14.08 1.55 7.92
N ILE A 24 14.94 2.04 7.03
CA ILE A 24 14.81 3.38 6.40
C ILE A 24 14.45 3.27 4.93
N GLY A 25 13.50 2.38 4.63
CA GLY A 25 12.89 2.25 3.31
C GLY A 25 11.86 3.35 3.03
N ARG A 26 10.83 3.01 2.24
CA ARG A 26 9.78 3.93 1.75
C ARG A 26 9.13 4.78 2.84
N ILE A 27 8.79 4.18 3.99
CA ILE A 27 8.13 4.87 5.11
C ILE A 27 9.15 5.34 6.16
N GLY A 28 10.05 4.44 6.57
CA GLY A 28 10.96 4.71 7.67
C GLY A 28 11.96 5.83 7.42
N LEU A 29 12.41 6.07 6.17
CA LEU A 29 13.27 7.22 5.89
C LEU A 29 12.51 8.55 6.08
N PRO A 30 11.33 8.78 5.46
CA PRO A 30 10.48 9.93 5.78
C PRO A 30 10.21 10.12 7.28
N THR A 31 9.92 9.05 8.02
CA THR A 31 9.79 9.10 9.48
C THR A 31 11.09 9.64 10.10
N ALA A 32 12.23 9.01 9.84
CA ALA A 32 13.52 9.40 10.41
C ALA A 32 13.91 10.86 10.10
N LEU A 33 13.65 11.31 8.87
CA LEU A 33 13.88 12.69 8.45
C LEU A 33 12.96 13.68 9.20
N SER A 34 11.72 13.29 9.49
CA SER A 34 10.78 14.12 10.25
C SER A 34 11.24 14.29 11.71
N PHE A 35 11.72 13.22 12.34
CA PHE A 35 12.34 13.28 13.66
C PHE A 35 13.60 14.18 13.66
N ALA A 36 14.49 13.99 12.67
CA ALA A 36 15.69 14.81 12.53
C ALA A 36 15.38 16.30 12.30
N ASN A 37 14.36 16.60 11.49
CA ASN A 37 13.91 17.96 11.21
C ASN A 37 13.28 18.65 12.42
N SER A 38 12.81 17.86 13.39
CA SER A 38 12.30 18.32 14.69
C SER A 38 13.41 18.50 15.72
N ASN A 39 14.65 18.67 15.26
CA ASN A 39 15.88 18.88 16.03
C ASN A 39 16.33 17.71 16.92
N LEU A 40 15.77 16.50 16.74
CA LEU A 40 16.18 15.31 17.48
C LEU A 40 17.33 14.60 16.73
N PRO A 41 18.50 14.37 17.36
CA PRO A 41 19.58 13.59 16.74
C PRO A 41 19.07 12.20 16.35
N THR A 42 19.06 11.91 15.05
CA THR A 42 18.43 10.70 14.51
C THR A 42 19.43 9.90 13.69
N VAL A 43 19.48 8.58 13.89
CA VAL A 43 20.27 7.67 13.06
C VAL A 43 19.36 6.62 12.45
N GLY A 44 19.41 6.50 11.12
CA GLY A 44 18.75 5.43 10.39
C GLY A 44 19.59 4.16 10.35
N VAL A 45 18.98 3.00 10.51
CA VAL A 45 19.64 1.70 10.38
C VAL A 45 18.95 0.89 9.29
N ASP A 46 19.70 0.39 8.32
CA ASP A 46 19.19 -0.51 7.28
C ASP A 46 20.21 -1.59 6.92
N ILE A 47 19.73 -2.76 6.51
CA ILE A 47 20.59 -3.84 6.02
C ILE A 47 21.11 -3.55 4.59
N ASN A 48 20.46 -2.64 3.86
CA ASN A 48 20.84 -2.29 2.51
C ASN A 48 22.00 -1.28 2.51
N THR A 49 23.22 -1.79 2.36
CA THR A 49 24.45 -0.99 2.30
C THR A 49 24.42 0.08 1.21
N ASN A 50 23.79 -0.19 0.06
CA ASN A 50 23.70 0.79 -1.03
C ASN A 50 22.82 1.98 -0.63
N LEU A 51 21.69 1.72 0.01
CA LEU A 51 20.80 2.76 0.54
C LEU A 51 21.50 3.61 1.61
N VAL A 52 22.20 2.96 2.54
CA VAL A 52 22.98 3.64 3.59
C VAL A 52 24.06 4.55 2.98
N ASN A 53 24.82 4.04 2.01
CA ASN A 53 25.87 4.81 1.34
C ASN A 53 25.31 6.02 0.57
N MET A 54 24.20 5.83 -0.14
CA MET A 54 23.50 6.90 -0.87
C MET A 54 23.01 8.01 0.07
N VAL A 55 22.41 7.64 1.22
CA VAL A 55 22.01 8.61 2.24
C VAL A 55 23.21 9.39 2.79
N ASN A 56 24.29 8.69 3.15
CA ASN A 56 25.47 9.33 3.73
C ASN A 56 26.28 10.16 2.73
N SER A 57 26.16 9.89 1.42
CA SER A 57 26.75 10.73 0.36
C SER A 57 25.93 11.98 0.05
N GLY A 58 24.77 12.16 0.69
CA GLY A 58 23.87 13.29 0.46
C GLY A 58 22.99 13.13 -0.78
N GLU A 59 22.83 11.92 -1.31
CA GLU A 59 21.86 11.61 -2.36
C GLU A 59 20.54 11.16 -1.73
N PHE A 60 19.44 11.86 -2.04
CA PHE A 60 18.12 11.50 -1.55
C PHE A 60 17.51 10.34 -2.39
N PRO A 61 17.16 9.19 -1.77
CA PRO A 61 16.74 8.00 -2.51
C PRO A 61 15.29 8.02 -3.02
N LEU A 62 14.38 8.75 -2.37
CA LEU A 62 12.94 8.73 -2.68
C LEU A 62 12.54 9.90 -3.58
N LYS A 63 13.04 9.90 -4.82
CA LYS A 63 12.89 11.02 -5.78
C LYS A 63 11.43 11.33 -6.14
N ASP A 64 10.53 10.40 -5.88
CA ASP A 64 9.08 10.49 -6.10
C ASP A 64 8.29 10.98 -4.86
N GLU A 65 8.95 11.41 -3.78
CA GLU A 65 8.31 11.97 -2.58
C GLU A 65 8.49 13.50 -2.49
N PRO A 66 7.46 14.29 -2.84
CA PRO A 66 7.55 15.74 -2.85
C PRO A 66 7.89 16.35 -1.48
N GLY A 67 8.82 17.31 -1.47
CA GLY A 67 9.23 18.09 -0.30
C GLY A 67 10.23 17.41 0.64
N TYR A 68 10.38 16.07 0.63
CA TYR A 68 11.35 15.40 1.50
C TYR A 68 12.81 15.61 1.08
N ALA A 69 13.08 15.88 -0.19
CA ALA A 69 14.43 16.20 -0.65
C ALA A 69 15.00 17.44 0.06
N GLU A 70 14.19 18.48 0.28
CA GLU A 70 14.61 19.70 0.97
C GLU A 70 14.88 19.43 2.46
N ILE A 71 13.99 18.69 3.12
CA ILE A 71 14.15 18.27 4.51
C ILE A 71 15.43 17.44 4.66
N PHE A 72 15.64 16.47 3.78
CA PHE A 72 16.82 15.63 3.74
C PHE A 72 18.11 16.45 3.66
N GLN A 73 18.20 17.37 2.70
CA GLN A 73 19.38 18.23 2.56
C GLN A 73 19.62 19.09 3.80
N ASN A 74 18.56 19.63 4.40
CA ASN A 74 18.66 20.42 5.62
C ASN A 74 19.20 19.59 6.80
N VAL A 75 18.68 18.39 7.04
CA VAL A 75 19.09 17.58 8.20
C VAL A 75 20.48 16.96 8.02
N ILE A 76 20.88 16.62 6.80
CA ILE A 76 22.25 16.16 6.49
C ILE A 76 23.25 17.30 6.69
N LYS A 77 22.99 18.50 6.12
CA LYS A 77 23.84 19.68 6.27
C LYS A 77 24.06 20.05 7.74
N ASN A 78 23.01 19.97 8.54
CA ASN A 78 23.06 20.28 9.98
C ASN A 78 23.53 19.10 10.85
N LYS A 79 23.97 17.98 10.23
CA LYS A 79 24.43 16.76 10.92
C LYS A 79 23.41 16.23 11.96
N LYS A 80 22.13 16.36 11.65
CA LYS A 80 21.01 15.87 12.46
C LYS A 80 20.58 14.45 12.09
N PHE A 81 20.97 13.98 10.91
CA PHE A 81 20.68 12.65 10.41
C PHE A 81 21.93 11.98 9.83
N SER A 82 22.05 10.68 10.03
CA SER A 82 23.02 9.80 9.37
C SER A 82 22.44 8.39 9.25
N ALA A 83 22.98 7.56 8.38
CA ALA A 83 22.59 6.16 8.25
C ALA A 83 23.75 5.19 8.54
N THR A 84 23.44 3.98 8.99
CA THR A 84 24.44 2.90 9.16
C THR A 84 23.80 1.52 8.96
N THR A 85 24.62 0.50 8.76
CA THR A 85 24.19 -0.91 8.82
C THR A 85 24.35 -1.51 10.22
N GLN A 86 25.06 -0.81 11.12
CA GLN A 86 25.51 -1.33 12.41
C GLN A 86 24.52 -0.98 13.52
N LEU A 87 23.57 -1.89 13.77
CA LEU A 87 22.54 -1.72 14.81
C LEU A 87 23.18 -1.62 16.21
N GLU A 88 24.18 -2.44 16.47
CA GLU A 88 24.92 -2.58 17.72
C GLU A 88 25.67 -1.32 18.15
N GLU A 89 26.01 -0.43 17.21
CA GLU A 89 26.71 0.82 17.52
C GLU A 89 25.77 1.95 17.95
N VAL A 90 24.50 1.87 17.53
CA VAL A 90 23.51 2.94 17.61
C VAL A 90 22.51 2.72 18.72
N VAL A 91 21.94 1.52 18.82
CA VAL A 91 20.88 1.20 19.79
C VAL A 91 21.32 1.47 21.24
N PRO A 92 22.53 1.07 21.70
CA PRO A 92 22.95 1.33 23.08
C PRO A 92 23.05 2.82 23.46
N LYS A 93 23.03 3.72 22.47
CA LYS A 93 23.13 5.18 22.65
C LYS A 93 21.80 5.91 22.38
N SER A 94 20.72 5.17 22.15
CA SER A 94 19.43 5.72 21.72
C SER A 94 18.41 5.71 22.86
N ASP A 95 17.62 6.79 22.98
CA ASP A 95 16.51 6.87 23.93
C ASP A 95 15.22 6.33 23.31
N VAL A 96 15.05 6.49 22.00
CA VAL A 96 13.89 6.01 21.22
C VAL A 96 14.36 5.15 20.07
N ILE A 97 13.74 3.99 19.89
CA ILE A 97 13.98 3.05 18.80
C ILE A 97 12.67 2.83 18.05
N LEU A 98 12.58 3.31 16.81
CA LEU A 98 11.43 3.12 15.92
C LEU A 98 11.69 1.94 14.99
N LEU A 99 10.70 1.07 14.82
CA LEU A 99 10.78 -0.08 13.92
C LEU A 99 9.81 0.13 12.75
N SER A 100 10.37 0.37 11.56
CA SER A 100 9.66 0.50 10.27
C SER A 100 10.18 -0.56 9.30
N LEU A 101 9.97 -1.82 9.66
CA LEU A 101 10.43 -3.00 8.94
C LEU A 101 9.34 -3.58 8.02
N PRO A 102 9.71 -4.27 6.92
CA PRO A 102 8.75 -4.90 6.04
C PRO A 102 8.04 -6.07 6.74
N THR A 103 6.74 -6.21 6.45
CA THR A 103 5.87 -7.27 6.97
C THR A 103 5.14 -7.96 5.81
N PRO A 104 5.88 -8.66 4.93
CA PRO A 104 5.32 -9.27 3.72
C PRO A 104 4.46 -10.50 4.06
N MET A 105 3.89 -11.12 3.03
CA MET A 105 3.28 -12.45 3.13
C MET A 105 4.30 -13.54 2.78
N ASP A 106 4.19 -14.71 3.41
CA ASP A 106 4.91 -15.91 3.03
C ASP A 106 4.25 -16.62 1.82
N THR A 107 4.85 -17.74 1.38
CA THR A 107 4.35 -18.53 0.24
C THR A 107 3.00 -19.20 0.50
N ASN A 108 2.58 -19.31 1.76
CA ASN A 108 1.30 -19.87 2.17
C ASN A 108 0.25 -18.78 2.43
N SER A 109 0.53 -17.53 2.07
CA SER A 109 -0.31 -16.37 2.37
C SER A 109 -0.55 -16.18 3.87
N ASN A 110 0.46 -16.42 4.70
CA ASN A 110 0.47 -15.98 6.10
C ASN A 110 1.34 -14.74 6.27
N PRO A 111 1.01 -13.85 7.23
CA PRO A 111 1.87 -12.73 7.58
C PRO A 111 3.25 -13.21 8.02
N ASN A 112 4.31 -12.61 7.45
CA ASN A 112 5.69 -12.91 7.79
C ASN A 112 6.31 -11.74 8.57
N TYR A 113 6.59 -11.98 9.85
CA TYR A 113 7.19 -10.99 10.75
C TYR A 113 8.66 -11.24 11.06
N SER A 114 9.34 -12.15 10.35
CA SER A 114 10.74 -12.54 10.59
C SER A 114 11.71 -11.36 10.70
N ALA A 115 11.50 -10.27 9.96
CA ALA A 115 12.31 -9.05 10.06
C ALA A 115 12.17 -8.40 11.45
N LEU A 116 10.94 -8.23 11.94
CA LEU A 116 10.67 -7.75 13.30
C LEU A 116 11.27 -8.71 14.33
N GLU A 117 11.01 -10.02 14.22
CA GLU A 117 11.53 -11.01 15.17
C GLU A 117 13.05 -11.01 15.27
N SER A 118 13.74 -10.94 14.13
CA SER A 118 15.20 -10.88 14.05
C SER A 118 15.74 -9.62 14.73
N VAL A 119 15.13 -8.46 14.46
CA VAL A 119 15.51 -7.21 15.12
C VAL A 119 15.18 -7.25 16.61
N GLY A 120 14.01 -7.73 17.01
CA GLY A 120 13.59 -7.87 18.41
C GLY A 120 14.58 -8.71 19.21
N LYS A 121 15.03 -9.84 18.67
CA LYS A 121 16.06 -10.69 19.31
C LYS A 121 17.40 -9.97 19.48
N LYS A 122 17.85 -9.20 18.49
CA LYS A 122 19.08 -8.39 18.62
C LYS A 122 18.90 -7.27 19.65
N LEU A 123 17.73 -6.67 19.69
CA LEU A 123 17.41 -5.58 20.60
C LEU A 123 17.42 -6.01 22.07
N HIS A 124 17.11 -7.27 22.37
CA HIS A 124 17.24 -7.84 23.73
C HIS A 124 18.61 -7.53 24.36
N ASP A 125 19.69 -7.71 23.61
CA ASP A 125 21.06 -7.51 24.11
C ASP A 125 21.55 -6.05 24.02
N LEU A 126 20.83 -5.20 23.27
CA LEU A 126 21.31 -3.86 22.90
C LEU A 126 20.54 -2.72 23.55
N ILE A 127 19.27 -2.95 23.90
CA ILE A 127 18.38 -1.89 24.37
C ILE A 127 18.88 -1.33 25.71
N PRO A 128 19.07 0.01 25.80
CA PRO A 128 19.28 0.66 27.08
C PRO A 128 18.05 0.55 27.97
N ARG A 129 18.27 0.40 29.28
CA ARG A 129 17.21 0.63 30.27
C ARG A 129 16.67 2.06 30.12
N ASP A 130 15.37 2.21 30.34
CA ASP A 130 14.58 3.44 30.21
C ASP A 130 14.44 4.02 28.81
N SER A 131 14.77 3.23 27.79
CA SER A 131 14.45 3.56 26.39
C SER A 131 13.00 3.21 26.03
N LEU A 132 12.60 3.65 24.85
CA LEU A 132 11.28 3.42 24.27
C LEU A 132 11.40 2.78 22.88
N VAL A 133 10.76 1.63 22.71
CA VAL A 133 10.60 0.96 21.41
C VAL A 133 9.20 1.24 20.87
N ILE A 134 9.12 1.68 19.61
CA ILE A 134 7.87 2.01 18.93
C ILE A 134 7.81 1.25 17.61
N VAL A 135 6.79 0.41 17.44
CA VAL A 135 6.58 -0.30 16.17
C VAL A 135 5.63 0.52 15.28
N GLU A 136 6.13 0.95 14.12
CA GLU A 136 5.32 1.58 13.06
C GLU A 136 4.91 0.56 11.98
N SER A 137 5.63 -0.55 11.86
CA SER A 137 5.30 -1.66 10.96
C SER A 137 3.86 -2.16 11.13
N THR A 138 3.21 -2.48 10.01
CA THR A 138 1.85 -3.01 10.04
C THR A 138 1.85 -4.46 10.51
N VAL A 139 1.27 -4.70 11.68
CA VAL A 139 1.14 -6.04 12.28
C VAL A 139 -0.30 -6.33 12.70
N GLU A 140 -0.60 -7.60 12.92
CA GLU A 140 -1.90 -8.05 13.40
C GLU A 140 -2.21 -7.56 14.83
N PRO A 141 -3.50 -7.37 15.17
CA PRO A 141 -3.93 -7.10 16.54
C PRO A 141 -3.46 -8.21 17.47
N GLY A 142 -2.81 -7.86 18.57
CA GLY A 142 -2.27 -8.84 19.52
C GLY A 142 -0.79 -9.16 19.34
N TYR A 143 -0.23 -9.02 18.13
CA TYR A 143 1.15 -9.44 17.85
C TYR A 143 2.17 -8.78 18.78
N ILE A 144 1.98 -7.49 19.11
CA ILE A 144 2.93 -6.73 19.92
C ILE A 144 2.98 -7.23 21.36
N GLU A 145 1.85 -7.29 22.03
CA GLU A 145 1.78 -7.67 23.44
C GLU A 145 1.85 -9.19 23.69
N ASN A 146 1.47 -10.01 22.70
CA ASN A 146 1.46 -11.45 22.87
C ASN A 146 2.77 -12.09 22.41
N ASP A 147 3.42 -11.57 21.36
CA ASP A 147 4.53 -12.26 20.71
C ASP A 147 5.78 -11.40 20.62
N PHE A 148 5.69 -10.20 20.05
CA PHE A 148 6.86 -9.35 19.82
C PHE A 148 7.59 -8.98 21.11
N VAL A 149 6.85 -8.68 22.17
CA VAL A 149 7.42 -8.36 23.49
C VAL A 149 8.35 -9.48 24.00
N LYS A 150 8.06 -10.75 23.71
CA LYS A 150 8.87 -11.89 24.15
C LYS A 150 10.26 -11.88 23.52
N PHE A 151 10.41 -11.39 22.29
CA PHE A 151 11.72 -11.28 21.66
C PHE A 151 12.59 -10.20 22.30
N LEU A 152 11.98 -9.14 22.82
CA LEU A 152 12.68 -8.06 23.51
C LEU A 152 13.03 -8.46 24.95
N GLU A 153 12.10 -9.10 25.66
CA GLU A 153 12.32 -9.56 27.05
C GLU A 153 13.29 -10.74 27.12
N GLY A 154 13.39 -11.53 26.05
CA GLY A 154 14.22 -12.72 25.98
C GLY A 154 13.73 -13.85 26.89
N ASN A 155 14.41 -15.00 26.82
CA ASN A 155 14.06 -16.17 27.62
C ASN A 155 14.46 -16.02 29.10
N ASP A 156 15.51 -15.23 29.38
CA ASP A 156 16.02 -14.99 30.73
C ASP A 156 15.23 -13.90 31.48
N LYS A 157 14.39 -13.13 30.77
CA LYS A 157 13.61 -11.98 31.29
C LYS A 157 14.48 -10.97 32.03
N SER A 158 15.71 -10.77 31.58
CA SER A 158 16.64 -9.77 32.13
C SER A 158 16.16 -8.33 31.89
N LEU A 159 15.34 -8.14 30.85
CA LEU A 159 14.59 -6.92 30.54
C LEU A 159 13.09 -7.22 30.55
N ILE A 160 12.31 -6.36 31.19
CA ILE A 160 10.84 -6.48 31.24
C ILE A 160 10.21 -5.18 30.75
N SER A 161 9.27 -5.27 29.81
CA SER A 161 8.56 -4.10 29.30
C SER A 161 7.69 -3.46 30.39
N GLY A 162 7.59 -2.13 30.39
CA GLY A 162 6.92 -1.36 31.44
C GLY A 162 7.77 -1.17 32.69
N ARG A 163 8.74 -2.04 32.99
CA ARG A 163 9.70 -1.89 34.09
C ARG A 163 11.05 -1.35 33.63
N ASP A 164 11.64 -1.95 32.61
CA ASP A 164 13.01 -1.67 32.18
C ASP A 164 13.07 -0.88 30.87
N PHE A 165 12.05 -1.00 30.00
CA PHE A 165 11.90 -0.21 28.77
C PHE A 165 10.41 0.01 28.47
N GLY A 166 10.09 0.92 27.55
CA GLY A 166 8.73 1.10 27.02
C GLY A 166 8.54 0.39 25.70
N LEU A 167 7.36 -0.20 25.47
CA LEU A 167 6.95 -0.75 24.18
C LEU A 167 5.57 -0.21 23.80
N GLY A 168 5.45 0.27 22.57
CA GLY A 168 4.17 0.66 21.99
C GLY A 168 4.20 0.68 20.48
N VAL A 169 3.16 1.28 19.91
CA VAL A 169 2.91 1.34 18.46
C VAL A 169 2.47 2.73 18.05
N CYS A 170 2.84 3.09 16.82
CA CYS A 170 2.24 4.20 16.09
C CYS A 170 2.13 3.81 14.62
N PRO A 171 1.16 2.96 14.23
CA PRO A 171 1.07 2.45 12.87
C PRO A 171 0.93 3.60 11.85
N GLU A 172 1.73 3.55 10.79
CA GLU A 172 1.73 4.58 9.75
C GLU A 172 0.51 4.44 8.82
N THR A 173 -0.06 5.56 8.37
CA THR A 173 -1.20 5.61 7.43
C THR A 173 -0.92 6.39 6.13
N ALA A 174 0.27 6.94 5.97
CA ALA A 174 0.64 7.70 4.78
C ALA A 174 0.66 6.89 3.48
N ASN A 175 0.35 7.58 2.39
CA ASN A 175 0.37 7.06 1.04
C ASN A 175 1.71 7.39 0.37
N PRO A 176 2.40 6.41 -0.24
CA PRO A 176 3.55 6.67 -1.09
C PRO A 176 3.23 7.69 -2.21
N GLY A 177 4.15 8.61 -2.44
CA GLY A 177 4.03 9.75 -3.35
C GLY A 177 3.41 11.01 -2.72
N GLU A 178 2.82 10.89 -1.52
CA GLU A 178 2.23 12.02 -0.79
C GLU A 178 2.60 12.00 0.71
N ILE A 179 3.71 11.34 1.10
CA ILE A 179 3.99 11.06 2.52
C ILE A 179 4.07 12.33 3.36
N LEU A 180 4.73 13.39 2.87
CA LEU A 180 4.89 14.64 3.63
C LEU A 180 3.54 15.35 3.86
N LYS A 181 2.65 15.28 2.87
CA LYS A 181 1.30 15.84 2.95
C LYS A 181 0.48 15.07 3.98
N ASP A 182 0.56 13.75 3.96
CA ASP A 182 -0.16 12.90 4.91
C ASP A 182 0.36 13.10 6.34
N PHE A 183 1.68 13.19 6.54
CA PHE A 183 2.29 13.47 7.85
C PHE A 183 1.91 14.82 8.45
N LYS A 184 1.41 15.75 7.61
CA LYS A 184 0.95 17.09 8.02
C LYS A 184 -0.57 17.22 8.12
N SER A 185 -1.33 16.21 7.69
CA SER A 185 -2.79 16.33 7.56
C SER A 185 -3.58 15.19 8.20
N LEU A 186 -3.01 13.99 8.32
CA LEU A 186 -3.70 12.83 8.85
C LEU A 186 -3.40 12.64 10.34
N PRO A 187 -4.43 12.42 11.19
CA PRO A 187 -4.21 12.01 12.56
C PRO A 187 -3.42 10.70 12.63
N ARG A 188 -2.59 10.56 13.66
CA ARG A 188 -1.84 9.33 13.95
C ARG A 188 -2.42 8.62 15.17
N LEU A 189 -2.44 7.30 15.13
CA LEU A 189 -2.92 6.48 16.25
C LEU A 189 -1.72 6.04 17.09
N ALA A 190 -1.77 6.25 18.41
CA ALA A 190 -0.70 5.84 19.31
C ALA A 190 -1.24 4.93 20.42
N GLY A 191 -0.63 3.76 20.59
CA GLY A 191 -0.94 2.81 21.65
C GLY A 191 0.33 2.39 22.39
N GLY A 192 0.21 2.05 23.68
CA GLY A 192 1.31 1.53 24.48
C GLY A 192 0.87 0.29 25.25
N LEU A 193 1.81 -0.51 25.75
CA LEU A 193 1.49 -1.63 26.65
C LEU A 193 0.91 -1.18 27.99
N ASN A 194 1.06 0.10 28.33
CA ASN A 194 0.33 0.75 29.42
C ASN A 194 0.13 2.25 29.13
N ASP A 195 -0.71 2.89 29.94
CA ASP A 195 -1.08 4.29 29.80
C ASP A 195 0.10 5.26 29.86
N LYS A 196 1.09 4.99 30.73
CA LYS A 196 2.29 5.83 30.86
C LYS A 196 3.07 5.84 29.54
N ILE A 197 3.28 4.66 28.94
CA ILE A 197 3.99 4.52 27.67
C ILE A 197 3.22 5.19 26.53
N ALA A 198 1.89 4.98 26.46
CA ALA A 198 1.06 5.62 25.43
C ALA A 198 1.18 7.14 25.46
N ASN A 199 1.13 7.75 26.65
CA ASN A 199 1.25 9.20 26.81
C ASN A 199 2.64 9.72 26.39
N ILE A 200 3.70 8.95 26.66
CA ILE A 200 5.06 9.29 26.22
C ILE A 200 5.16 9.29 24.69
N ILE A 201 4.61 8.26 24.02
CA ILE A 201 4.59 8.18 22.56
C ILE A 201 3.82 9.37 21.98
N ILE A 202 2.69 9.73 22.58
CA ILE A 202 1.89 10.89 22.17
C ILE A 202 2.68 12.19 22.26
N ASP A 203 3.36 12.45 23.38
CA ASP A 203 4.14 13.67 23.57
C ASP A 203 5.32 13.73 22.58
N LEU A 204 6.00 12.61 22.34
CA LEU A 204 7.06 12.49 21.35
C LEU A 204 6.55 12.78 19.93
N TYR A 205 5.45 12.17 19.53
CA TYR A 205 4.93 12.33 18.16
C TYR A 205 4.31 13.72 17.95
N LYS A 206 3.72 14.35 18.98
CA LYS A 206 3.25 15.74 18.91
C LYS A 206 4.39 16.74 18.69
N HIS A 207 5.58 16.45 19.19
CA HIS A 207 6.78 17.26 18.93
C HIS A 207 7.22 17.18 17.46
N VAL A 208 6.98 16.04 16.81
CA VAL A 208 7.49 15.73 15.46
C VAL A 208 6.47 16.04 14.36
N PHE A 209 5.20 15.72 14.59
CA PHE A 209 4.15 15.78 13.58
C PHE A 209 3.09 16.81 13.97
N PRO A 210 2.75 17.77 13.07
CA PRO A 210 1.80 18.84 13.36
C PRO A 210 0.34 18.37 13.17
N VAL A 211 0.01 17.21 13.74
CA VAL A 211 -1.30 16.55 13.59
C VAL A 211 -1.80 16.06 14.94
N GLU A 212 -3.09 15.73 15.00
CA GLU A 212 -3.64 15.06 16.17
C GLU A 212 -2.99 13.68 16.34
N ILE A 213 -2.52 13.40 17.56
CA ILE A 213 -2.09 12.05 17.95
C ILE A 213 -3.18 11.47 18.85
N VAL A 214 -3.97 10.57 18.29
CA VAL A 214 -5.12 9.95 18.92
C VAL A 214 -4.65 8.80 19.81
N LYS A 215 -4.93 8.91 21.11
CA LYS A 215 -4.60 7.86 22.07
C LYS A 215 -5.53 6.66 21.89
N MET A 216 -4.94 5.50 21.65
CA MET A 216 -5.62 4.21 21.68
C MET A 216 -5.52 3.59 23.06
N PRO A 217 -6.51 2.78 23.48
CA PRO A 217 -6.48 2.12 24.80
C PRO A 217 -5.32 1.14 24.95
N ASP A 218 -4.88 0.51 23.86
CA ASP A 218 -3.75 -0.42 23.82
C ASP A 218 -3.17 -0.57 22.40
N CYS A 219 -2.08 -1.35 22.27
CA CYS A 219 -1.42 -1.60 20.99
C CYS A 219 -2.31 -2.37 20.01
N LYS A 220 -3.03 -3.41 20.46
CA LYS A 220 -3.93 -4.18 19.59
C LYS A 220 -5.04 -3.33 18.99
N THR A 221 -5.60 -2.38 19.73
CA THR A 221 -6.65 -1.50 19.22
C THR A 221 -6.11 -0.56 18.14
N ALA A 222 -4.90 -0.01 18.33
CA ALA A 222 -4.23 0.79 17.30
C ALA A 222 -3.98 -0.01 16.01
N ASN A 223 -3.45 -1.23 16.13
CA ASN A 223 -3.19 -2.10 14.99
C ASN A 223 -4.51 -2.56 14.32
N ALA A 224 -5.53 -2.88 15.11
CA ALA A 224 -6.86 -3.24 14.61
C ALA A 224 -7.50 -2.09 13.82
N ALA A 225 -7.42 -0.86 14.31
CA ALA A 225 -7.91 0.30 13.59
C ALA A 225 -7.21 0.47 12.23
N LYS A 226 -5.88 0.31 12.19
CA LYS A 226 -5.10 0.35 10.94
C LYS A 226 -5.53 -0.73 9.94
N LEU A 227 -5.71 -1.98 10.37
CA LEU A 227 -6.17 -3.04 9.47
C LEU A 227 -7.61 -2.82 9.01
N THR A 228 -8.50 -2.43 9.94
CA THR A 228 -9.93 -2.27 9.70
C THR A 228 -10.20 -1.27 8.58
N THR A 229 -9.50 -0.14 8.52
CA THR A 229 -9.71 0.87 7.46
C THR A 229 -9.40 0.32 6.06
N ASN A 230 -8.34 -0.47 5.91
CA ASN A 230 -7.98 -1.11 4.64
C ASN A 230 -8.92 -2.26 4.29
N VAL A 231 -9.26 -3.10 5.27
CA VAL A 231 -10.19 -4.23 5.09
C VAL A 231 -11.59 -3.74 4.72
N PHE A 232 -12.07 -2.67 5.36
CA PHE A 232 -13.34 -2.03 5.02
C PHE A 232 -13.36 -1.59 3.54
N ARG A 233 -12.33 -0.90 3.07
CA ARG A 233 -12.21 -0.51 1.64
C ARG A 233 -12.18 -1.73 0.73
N TYR A 234 -11.45 -2.78 1.10
CA TYR A 234 -11.35 -4.02 0.33
C TYR A 234 -12.71 -4.73 0.15
N ILE A 235 -13.50 -4.84 1.23
CA ILE A 235 -14.86 -5.40 1.21
C ILE A 235 -15.79 -4.55 0.34
N ASN A 236 -15.76 -3.23 0.50
CA ASN A 236 -16.64 -2.37 -0.28
C ASN A 236 -16.33 -2.41 -1.78
N ILE A 237 -15.05 -2.54 -2.17
CA ILE A 237 -14.69 -2.76 -3.57
C ILE A 237 -15.25 -4.09 -4.08
N ALA A 238 -15.15 -5.18 -3.29
CA ALA A 238 -15.74 -6.46 -3.64
C ALA A 238 -17.25 -6.37 -3.83
N PHE A 239 -17.95 -5.72 -2.91
CA PHE A 239 -19.39 -5.50 -3.02
C PHE A 239 -19.75 -4.74 -4.30
N VAL A 240 -19.04 -3.65 -4.62
CA VAL A 240 -19.31 -2.89 -5.85
C VAL A 240 -18.94 -3.67 -7.12
N ASN A 241 -17.91 -4.51 -7.07
CA ASN A 241 -17.58 -5.45 -8.15
C ASN A 241 -18.73 -6.45 -8.42
N GLU A 242 -19.26 -7.08 -7.37
CA GLU A 242 -20.40 -8.00 -7.50
C GLU A 242 -21.66 -7.27 -8.00
N LEU A 243 -21.91 -6.07 -7.48
CA LEU A 243 -23.01 -5.21 -7.93
C LEU A 243 -22.87 -4.81 -9.41
N ALA A 244 -21.65 -4.56 -9.88
CA ALA A 244 -21.39 -4.25 -11.29
C ALA A 244 -21.80 -5.42 -12.19
N ILE A 245 -21.45 -6.66 -11.83
CA ILE A 245 -21.86 -7.87 -12.57
C ILE A 245 -23.39 -8.02 -12.58
N LEU A 246 -24.07 -7.74 -11.47
CA LEU A 246 -25.54 -7.73 -11.43
C LEU A 246 -26.12 -6.66 -12.36
N CYS A 247 -25.56 -5.44 -12.33
CA CYS A 247 -26.01 -4.33 -13.17
C CYS A 247 -25.85 -4.64 -14.66
N GLU A 248 -24.76 -5.31 -15.08
CA GLU A 248 -24.60 -5.79 -16.45
C GLU A 248 -25.77 -6.70 -16.88
N LYS A 249 -26.12 -7.70 -16.06
CA LYS A 249 -27.21 -8.64 -16.35
C LYS A 249 -28.58 -7.98 -16.39
N LEU A 250 -28.78 -6.92 -15.61
CA LEU A 250 -30.01 -6.14 -15.60
C LEU A 250 -30.07 -5.07 -16.70
N GLY A 251 -28.98 -4.82 -17.42
CA GLY A 251 -28.90 -3.74 -18.40
C GLY A 251 -28.86 -2.35 -17.75
N ILE A 252 -28.18 -2.21 -16.62
CA ILE A 252 -28.02 -0.96 -15.85
C ILE A 252 -26.54 -0.53 -15.85
N ASP A 253 -26.27 0.77 -16.00
CA ASP A 253 -24.91 1.33 -15.89
C ASP A 253 -24.59 1.59 -14.42
N ILE A 254 -23.67 0.81 -13.86
CA ILE A 254 -23.22 0.93 -12.47
C ILE A 254 -22.70 2.33 -12.16
N MET A 255 -22.07 3.01 -13.12
CA MET A 255 -21.52 4.34 -12.89
C MET A 255 -22.65 5.34 -12.62
N LYS A 256 -23.79 5.20 -13.30
CA LYS A 256 -25.00 6.00 -13.05
C LYS A 256 -25.66 5.68 -11.71
N VAL A 257 -25.63 4.42 -11.30
CA VAL A 257 -26.09 4.01 -9.96
C VAL A 257 -25.21 4.64 -8.88
N LEU A 258 -23.88 4.57 -9.02
CA LEU A 258 -22.93 5.13 -8.06
C LEU A 258 -23.01 6.66 -8.02
N GLU A 259 -23.10 7.35 -9.17
CA GLU A 259 -23.32 8.80 -9.27
C GLU A 259 -24.58 9.23 -8.50
N ALA A 260 -25.69 8.49 -8.64
CA ALA A 260 -26.93 8.80 -7.94
C ALA A 260 -26.87 8.45 -6.45
N ALA A 261 -26.22 7.33 -6.08
CA ALA A 261 -26.09 6.88 -4.71
C ALA A 261 -25.18 7.80 -3.87
N ASP A 262 -24.12 8.34 -4.48
CA ASP A 262 -23.17 9.25 -3.83
C ASP A 262 -23.80 10.59 -3.41
N MET A 263 -24.97 10.95 -3.98
CA MET A 263 -25.76 12.09 -3.50
C MET A 263 -26.33 11.89 -2.09
N LYS A 264 -26.36 10.65 -1.59
CA LYS A 264 -26.84 10.34 -0.24
C LYS A 264 -25.72 10.56 0.77
N TYR A 265 -25.98 11.39 1.78
CA TYR A 265 -25.00 11.85 2.78
C TYR A 265 -24.18 10.77 3.52
N ASN A 266 -24.64 9.52 3.56
CA ASN A 266 -23.98 8.42 4.26
C ASN A 266 -23.51 7.28 3.34
N PHE A 267 -23.47 7.51 2.02
CA PHE A 267 -22.92 6.54 1.08
C PHE A 267 -21.45 6.88 0.82
N GLN A 268 -20.54 5.95 1.14
CA GLN A 268 -19.14 6.09 0.80
C GLN A 268 -18.88 5.37 -0.53
N VAL A 269 -18.79 6.12 -1.61
CA VAL A 269 -18.60 5.55 -2.95
C VAL A 269 -17.27 4.78 -3.07
N HIS A 270 -17.38 3.59 -3.64
CA HIS A 270 -16.27 2.78 -4.14
C HIS A 270 -16.59 2.42 -5.59
N TYR A 271 -15.57 2.06 -6.36
CA TYR A 271 -15.70 1.84 -7.79
C TYR A 271 -15.29 0.41 -8.16
N PRO A 272 -15.98 -0.22 -9.13
CA PRO A 272 -15.59 -1.54 -9.59
C PRO A 272 -14.28 -1.48 -10.39
N GLY A 273 -13.67 -2.63 -10.62
CA GLY A 273 -12.42 -2.71 -11.35
C GLY A 273 -12.04 -4.14 -11.74
N PRO A 274 -10.90 -4.31 -12.43
CA PRO A 274 -10.42 -5.61 -12.90
C PRO A 274 -9.89 -6.50 -11.76
N GLY A 275 -9.97 -6.03 -10.52
CA GLY A 275 -9.41 -6.65 -9.32
C GLY A 275 -8.90 -5.56 -8.37
N VAL A 276 -8.26 -5.97 -7.27
CA VAL A 276 -7.67 -5.07 -6.28
C VAL A 276 -6.19 -5.38 -6.13
N GLY A 277 -5.34 -4.35 -6.24
CA GLY A 277 -3.90 -4.51 -6.12
C GLY A 277 -3.23 -3.64 -5.08
N GLY A 278 -1.89 -3.66 -5.12
CA GLY A 278 -1.03 -2.95 -4.17
C GLY A 278 -0.77 -3.73 -2.88
N PRO A 279 0.24 -3.34 -2.10
CA PRO A 279 0.69 -4.10 -0.93
C PRO A 279 -0.16 -3.89 0.33
N CYS A 280 -1.18 -3.03 0.30
CA CYS A 280 -1.96 -2.69 1.50
C CYS A 280 -3.30 -3.42 1.56
N LEU A 281 -4.19 -3.26 0.57
CA LEU A 281 -5.55 -3.79 0.68
C LEU A 281 -5.58 -5.33 0.67
N PRO A 282 -4.98 -6.03 -0.32
CA PRO A 282 -4.97 -7.50 -0.36
C PRO A 282 -4.18 -8.13 0.79
N VAL A 283 -3.06 -7.49 1.20
CA VAL A 283 -2.22 -8.00 2.29
C VAL A 283 -2.93 -7.85 3.63
N ASN A 284 -3.52 -6.69 3.92
CA ASN A 284 -4.20 -6.47 5.20
C ASN A 284 -5.48 -7.31 5.34
N SER A 285 -6.16 -7.66 4.24
CA SER A 285 -7.27 -8.63 4.28
C SER A 285 -6.79 -10.03 4.67
N VAL A 286 -5.62 -10.45 4.20
CA VAL A 286 -5.01 -11.71 4.63
C VAL A 286 -4.57 -11.64 6.09
N GLN A 287 -3.97 -10.53 6.54
CA GLN A 287 -3.57 -10.34 7.94
C GLN A 287 -4.77 -10.49 8.89
N ILE A 288 -5.89 -9.81 8.64
CA ILE A 288 -7.03 -9.92 9.55
C ILE A 288 -7.66 -11.33 9.53
N LEU A 289 -7.62 -12.03 8.39
CA LEU A 289 -8.09 -13.42 8.27
C LEU A 289 -7.19 -14.40 9.01
N HIS A 290 -5.88 -14.17 9.00
CA HIS A 290 -4.94 -14.94 9.80
C HIS A 290 -5.23 -14.77 11.30
N SER A 291 -5.46 -13.54 11.76
CA SER A 291 -5.86 -13.26 13.15
C SER A 291 -7.14 -13.99 13.55
N ALA A 292 -8.14 -13.98 12.64
CA ALA A 292 -9.38 -14.75 12.81
C ALA A 292 -9.11 -16.25 12.96
N LYS A 293 -8.30 -16.83 12.07
CA LYS A 293 -7.96 -18.26 12.04
C LYS A 293 -7.26 -18.74 13.32
N LEU A 294 -6.43 -17.91 13.94
CA LEU A 294 -5.74 -18.25 15.20
C LEU A 294 -6.71 -18.41 16.39
N ILE A 295 -7.86 -17.76 16.35
CA ILE A 295 -8.84 -17.77 17.45
C ILE A 295 -9.97 -18.78 17.18
N GLY A 296 -10.33 -18.99 15.91
CA GLY A 296 -11.32 -19.99 15.54
C GLY A 296 -11.63 -20.00 14.06
N ASN A 297 -12.23 -21.10 13.59
CA ASN A 297 -12.65 -21.23 12.20
C ASN A 297 -13.91 -20.39 11.94
N ASN A 298 -14.05 -19.89 10.70
CA ASN A 298 -15.23 -19.17 10.18
C ASN A 298 -15.52 -17.77 10.75
N LEU A 299 -14.56 -17.10 11.39
CA LEU A 299 -14.66 -15.67 11.64
C LEU A 299 -14.34 -14.87 10.36
N LEU A 300 -14.93 -13.68 10.22
CA LEU A 300 -14.69 -12.76 9.09
C LEU A 300 -15.02 -13.35 7.70
N ARG A 301 -16.08 -14.16 7.59
CA ARG A 301 -16.53 -14.74 6.29
C ARG A 301 -16.73 -13.69 5.19
N MET A 302 -17.18 -12.48 5.53
CA MET A 302 -17.31 -11.39 4.54
C MET A 302 -15.96 -11.01 3.92
N VAL A 303 -14.87 -11.04 4.69
CA VAL A 303 -13.52 -10.74 4.18
C VAL A 303 -13.07 -11.85 3.23
N SER A 304 -13.27 -13.11 3.59
CA SER A 304 -12.95 -14.25 2.71
C SER A 304 -13.72 -14.20 1.39
N LEU A 305 -15.04 -13.97 1.45
CA LEU A 305 -15.87 -13.81 0.24
C LEU A 305 -15.42 -12.61 -0.59
N SER A 306 -15.00 -11.52 0.06
CA SER A 306 -14.47 -10.35 -0.65
C SER A 306 -13.19 -10.67 -1.42
N GLN A 307 -12.35 -11.59 -0.92
CA GLN A 307 -11.18 -12.06 -1.67
C GLN A 307 -11.59 -12.84 -2.91
N GLU A 308 -12.48 -13.82 -2.75
CA GLU A 308 -13.00 -14.63 -3.86
C GLU A 308 -13.62 -13.75 -4.96
N ILE A 309 -14.43 -12.76 -4.57
CA ILE A 309 -15.06 -11.81 -5.50
C ILE A 309 -14.01 -10.96 -6.21
N ASN A 310 -13.09 -10.34 -5.48
CA ASN A 310 -12.06 -9.47 -6.07
C ASN A 310 -11.11 -10.23 -6.99
N ASP A 311 -10.69 -11.44 -6.62
CA ASP A 311 -9.83 -12.30 -7.45
C ASP A 311 -10.59 -12.83 -8.67
N GLY A 312 -11.90 -13.07 -8.53
CA GLY A 312 -12.80 -13.48 -9.60
C GLY A 312 -12.95 -12.45 -10.73
N MET A 313 -12.71 -11.16 -10.46
CA MET A 313 -12.84 -10.09 -11.47
C MET A 313 -11.91 -10.27 -12.66
N ALA A 314 -10.75 -10.90 -12.49
CA ALA A 314 -9.87 -11.19 -13.61
C ALA A 314 -10.56 -12.11 -14.63
N SER A 315 -11.30 -13.13 -14.17
CA SER A 315 -12.07 -14.01 -15.05
C SER A 315 -13.22 -13.26 -15.73
N HIS A 316 -13.90 -12.38 -15.01
CA HIS A 316 -14.96 -11.54 -15.58
C HIS A 316 -14.44 -10.64 -16.72
N VAL A 317 -13.24 -10.07 -16.57
CA VAL A 317 -12.59 -9.31 -17.64
C VAL A 317 -12.34 -10.18 -18.88
N ILE A 318 -11.92 -11.44 -18.72
CA ILE A 318 -11.74 -12.37 -19.85
C ILE A 318 -13.07 -12.63 -20.57
N ASP A 319 -14.16 -12.76 -19.82
CA ASP A 319 -15.48 -13.01 -20.39
C ASP A 319 -15.95 -11.78 -21.20
N LEU A 320 -15.78 -10.57 -20.68
CA LEU A 320 -16.07 -9.33 -21.42
C LEU A 320 -15.25 -9.21 -22.73
N ILE A 321 -13.96 -9.57 -22.70
CA ILE A 321 -13.12 -9.57 -23.90
C ILE A 321 -13.63 -10.61 -24.91
N SER A 322 -13.96 -11.81 -24.43
CA SER A 322 -14.44 -12.92 -25.26
C SER A 322 -15.76 -12.56 -25.93
N GLU A 323 -16.71 -12.00 -25.18
CA GLU A 323 -18.00 -11.53 -25.70
C GLU A 323 -17.84 -10.40 -26.72
N ALA A 324 -16.96 -9.44 -26.43
CA ALA A 324 -16.68 -8.34 -27.36
C ALA A 324 -16.12 -8.88 -28.69
N LEU A 325 -15.10 -9.75 -28.64
CA LEU A 325 -14.52 -10.38 -29.83
C LEU A 325 -15.53 -11.21 -30.61
N GLN A 326 -16.37 -12.00 -29.93
CA GLN A 326 -17.43 -12.78 -30.58
C GLN A 326 -18.41 -11.90 -31.34
N SER A 327 -18.75 -10.72 -30.82
CA SER A 327 -19.66 -9.78 -31.49
C SER A 327 -19.11 -9.22 -32.81
N VAL A 328 -17.79 -9.32 -33.05
CA VAL A 328 -17.14 -8.98 -34.33
C VAL A 328 -16.67 -10.21 -35.12
N GLY A 329 -17.13 -11.41 -34.74
CA GLY A 329 -16.81 -12.66 -35.42
C GLY A 329 -15.40 -13.20 -35.14
N LYS A 330 -14.73 -12.73 -34.08
CA LYS A 330 -13.41 -13.19 -33.65
C LYS A 330 -13.51 -14.09 -32.43
N LYS A 331 -12.47 -14.91 -32.23
CA LYS A 331 -12.30 -15.74 -31.02
C LYS A 331 -11.11 -15.21 -30.24
N LEU A 332 -11.13 -15.40 -28.92
CA LEU A 332 -10.02 -14.99 -28.06
C LEU A 332 -8.71 -15.74 -28.37
N ASP A 333 -8.83 -17.03 -28.70
CA ASP A 333 -7.69 -17.84 -29.15
C ASP A 333 -7.05 -17.22 -30.40
N ASN A 334 -5.73 -17.09 -30.39
CA ASN A 334 -4.91 -16.43 -31.41
C ASN A 334 -5.20 -14.92 -31.63
N SER A 335 -6.01 -14.27 -30.79
CA SER A 335 -6.19 -12.82 -30.85
C SER A 335 -4.97 -12.08 -30.26
N LYS A 336 -4.66 -10.92 -30.81
CA LYS A 336 -3.69 -9.97 -30.26
C LYS A 336 -4.40 -9.00 -29.32
N VAL A 337 -4.08 -9.07 -28.04
CA VAL A 337 -4.71 -8.27 -26.99
C VAL A 337 -3.71 -7.27 -26.43
N LEU A 338 -4.03 -5.98 -26.53
CA LEU A 338 -3.28 -4.90 -25.89
C LEU A 338 -3.78 -4.65 -24.48
N ILE A 339 -2.88 -4.73 -23.50
CA ILE A 339 -3.11 -4.31 -22.12
C ILE A 339 -2.66 -2.86 -21.97
N LEU A 340 -3.59 -1.99 -21.59
CA LEU A 340 -3.35 -0.59 -21.27
C LEU A 340 -3.26 -0.44 -19.74
N GLY A 341 -2.05 -0.21 -19.25
CA GLY A 341 -1.72 -0.10 -17.84
C GLY A 341 -1.41 -1.43 -17.18
N VAL A 342 -0.29 -1.49 -16.46
CA VAL A 342 0.12 -2.63 -15.62
C VAL A 342 0.35 -2.23 -14.16
N SER A 343 0.44 -0.94 -13.89
CA SER A 343 0.60 -0.41 -12.54
C SER A 343 -0.63 -0.73 -11.67
N TYR A 344 -0.46 -1.08 -10.39
CA TYR A 344 -1.61 -1.46 -9.55
C TYR A 344 -2.55 -0.29 -9.23
N LYS A 345 -2.04 0.95 -9.37
CA LYS A 345 -2.76 2.22 -9.18
C LYS A 345 -2.39 3.18 -10.33
N PRO A 346 -3.28 4.09 -10.73
CA PRO A 346 -2.93 5.16 -11.66
C PRO A 346 -1.72 5.98 -11.22
N ASN A 347 -0.96 6.42 -12.20
CA ASN A 347 0.10 7.42 -12.12
C ASN A 347 1.29 7.08 -11.21
N VAL A 348 1.56 5.78 -11.01
CA VAL A 348 2.74 5.30 -10.27
C VAL A 348 3.46 4.23 -11.09
N LYS A 349 4.77 4.08 -10.88
CA LYS A 349 5.58 3.01 -11.49
C LYS A 349 5.71 1.81 -10.55
N ASP A 350 4.60 1.12 -10.27
CA ASP A 350 4.57 0.02 -9.31
C ASP A 350 3.55 -1.07 -9.72
N ILE A 351 4.03 -2.31 -9.82
CA ILE A 351 3.27 -3.49 -10.27
C ILE A 351 2.98 -4.49 -9.14
N GLN A 352 3.26 -4.14 -7.88
CA GLN A 352 3.04 -5.05 -6.75
C GLN A 352 1.56 -5.47 -6.65
N ILE A 353 1.32 -6.78 -6.76
CA ILE A 353 -0.02 -7.40 -6.69
C ILE A 353 -0.97 -6.73 -7.68
N THR A 354 -0.50 -6.36 -8.87
CA THR A 354 -1.34 -5.67 -9.86
C THR A 354 -2.46 -6.58 -10.39
N PRO A 355 -3.69 -6.07 -10.58
CA PRO A 355 -4.76 -6.83 -11.23
C PRO A 355 -4.47 -7.15 -12.71
N ALA A 356 -3.48 -6.50 -13.32
CA ALA A 356 -3.06 -6.80 -14.69
C ALA A 356 -2.46 -8.21 -14.83
N GLU A 357 -1.73 -8.69 -13.83
CA GLU A 357 -1.01 -9.96 -13.92
C GLU A 357 -1.96 -11.17 -14.05
N PRO A 358 -3.00 -11.33 -13.20
CA PRO A 358 -3.99 -12.40 -13.39
C PRO A 358 -4.70 -12.35 -14.73
N VAL A 359 -5.03 -11.16 -15.24
CA VAL A 359 -5.67 -10.97 -16.55
C VAL A 359 -4.73 -11.43 -17.68
N ILE A 360 -3.47 -10.98 -17.66
CA ILE A 360 -2.44 -11.37 -18.64
C ILE A 360 -2.24 -12.88 -18.65
N LYS A 361 -2.08 -13.51 -17.48
CA LYS A 361 -1.90 -14.96 -17.36
C LYS A 361 -3.08 -15.72 -17.97
N LYS A 362 -4.32 -15.36 -17.63
CA LYS A 362 -5.52 -16.00 -18.17
C LYS A 362 -5.66 -15.81 -19.69
N LEU A 363 -5.28 -14.64 -20.22
CA LEU A 363 -5.27 -14.42 -21.67
C LEU A 363 -4.24 -15.31 -22.38
N GLN A 364 -3.03 -15.42 -21.83
CA GLN A 364 -1.99 -16.32 -22.36
C GLN A 364 -2.41 -17.79 -22.30
N GLU A 365 -3.03 -18.22 -21.20
CA GLU A 365 -3.61 -19.57 -21.04
C GLU A 365 -4.68 -19.89 -22.09
N ARG A 366 -5.41 -18.87 -22.57
CA ARG A 366 -6.39 -18.99 -23.66
C ARG A 366 -5.81 -18.75 -25.06
N GLY A 367 -4.48 -18.73 -25.22
CA GLY A 367 -3.81 -18.64 -26.52
C GLY A 367 -3.71 -17.23 -27.12
N ALA A 368 -4.04 -16.18 -26.36
CA ALA A 368 -3.91 -14.82 -26.85
C ALA A 368 -2.45 -14.33 -26.86
N THR A 369 -2.09 -13.54 -27.87
CA THR A 369 -0.80 -12.85 -27.92
C THR A 369 -0.93 -11.50 -27.21
N ILE A 370 -0.07 -11.22 -26.24
CA ILE A 370 -0.17 -10.03 -25.39
C ILE A 370 0.76 -8.93 -25.89
N LYS A 371 0.22 -7.73 -26.03
CA LYS A 371 0.96 -6.46 -26.07
C LYS A 371 0.69 -5.70 -24.79
N ILE A 372 1.67 -4.93 -24.32
CA ILE A 372 1.54 -4.10 -23.12
C ILE A 372 1.95 -2.68 -23.45
N TYR A 373 1.13 -1.72 -23.04
CA TYR A 373 1.52 -0.32 -22.97
C TYR A 373 1.14 0.28 -21.62
N ASP A 374 2.13 0.83 -20.92
CA ASP A 374 1.94 1.60 -19.69
C ASP A 374 2.91 2.81 -19.76
N PRO A 375 2.41 4.05 -19.59
CA PRO A 375 3.23 5.26 -19.68
C PRO A 375 4.43 5.29 -18.72
N TYR A 376 4.37 4.55 -17.62
CA TYR A 376 5.40 4.51 -16.57
C TYR A 376 6.41 3.36 -16.79
N PHE A 377 6.10 2.43 -17.68
CA PHE A 377 6.93 1.27 -18.01
C PHE A 377 7.36 1.24 -19.49
N LYS A 378 7.46 2.37 -20.18
CA LYS A 378 7.86 2.43 -21.60
C LYS A 378 9.17 1.67 -21.88
N SER A 379 9.18 0.88 -22.95
CA SER A 379 10.33 0.09 -23.41
C SER A 379 10.99 -0.79 -22.33
N SER A 380 10.24 -1.17 -21.31
CA SER A 380 10.67 -2.06 -20.22
C SER A 380 10.26 -3.51 -20.51
N THR A 381 10.64 -4.43 -19.63
CA THR A 381 10.14 -5.81 -19.63
C THR A 381 9.25 -6.01 -18.41
N VAL A 382 7.98 -6.34 -18.63
CA VAL A 382 7.00 -6.59 -17.56
C VAL A 382 6.35 -7.95 -17.84
N PHE A 383 6.34 -8.84 -16.84
CA PHE A 383 5.84 -10.23 -16.99
C PHE A 383 6.47 -11.00 -18.16
N GLY A 384 7.75 -10.74 -18.47
CA GLY A 384 8.46 -11.34 -19.60
C GLY A 384 8.09 -10.78 -20.98
N ILE A 385 7.22 -9.76 -21.04
CA ILE A 385 6.77 -9.10 -22.26
C ILE A 385 7.45 -7.74 -22.36
N LYS A 386 8.02 -7.44 -23.53
CA LYS A 386 8.54 -6.09 -23.82
C LYS A 386 7.35 -5.15 -24.02
N THR A 387 7.28 -4.11 -23.20
CA THR A 387 6.25 -3.08 -23.29
C THR A 387 6.54 -2.14 -24.47
N GLU A 388 5.48 -1.65 -25.09
CA GLU A 388 5.54 -0.69 -26.19
C GLU A 388 6.01 0.70 -25.71
N GLU A 389 6.65 1.45 -26.60
CA GLU A 389 7.19 2.78 -26.29
C GLU A 389 6.11 3.85 -26.25
N ASN A 390 5.12 3.76 -27.15
CA ASN A 390 4.03 4.72 -27.29
C ASN A 390 2.71 4.02 -27.64
N LEU A 391 1.61 4.72 -27.37
CA LEU A 391 0.25 4.20 -27.58
C LEU A 391 -0.07 3.93 -29.06
N VAL A 392 0.48 4.72 -29.98
CA VAL A 392 0.19 4.63 -31.42
C VAL A 392 0.69 3.31 -31.99
N ASP A 393 1.90 2.91 -31.62
CA ASP A 393 2.50 1.64 -32.03
C ASP A 393 1.85 0.47 -31.29
N ALA A 394 1.55 0.66 -30.01
CA ALA A 394 0.89 -0.35 -29.19
C ALA A 394 -0.47 -0.78 -29.77
N ILE A 395 -1.25 0.19 -30.25
CA ILE A 395 -2.60 -0.04 -30.76
C ILE A 395 -2.66 -0.48 -32.22
N SER A 396 -1.51 -0.61 -32.87
CA SER A 396 -1.43 -1.07 -34.24
C SER A 396 -1.44 -2.61 -34.28
N ASN A 397 -2.23 -3.17 -35.21
CA ASN A 397 -2.31 -4.62 -35.47
C ASN A 397 -2.74 -5.45 -34.24
N ILE A 398 -3.83 -5.02 -33.59
CA ILE A 398 -4.46 -5.72 -32.46
C ILE A 398 -5.93 -6.04 -32.75
N ASP A 399 -6.47 -7.03 -32.05
CA ASP A 399 -7.87 -7.42 -32.12
C ASP A 399 -8.70 -6.84 -30.96
N ALA A 400 -8.08 -6.73 -29.78
CA ALA A 400 -8.69 -6.15 -28.58
C ALA A 400 -7.71 -5.23 -27.84
N ALA A 401 -8.22 -4.17 -27.23
CA ALA A 401 -7.51 -3.42 -26.20
C ALA A 401 -8.29 -3.41 -24.90
N VAL A 402 -7.59 -3.54 -23.77
CA VAL A 402 -8.18 -3.69 -22.43
C VAL A 402 -7.52 -2.67 -21.52
N LEU A 403 -8.32 -1.76 -20.97
CA LEU A 403 -7.86 -0.79 -20.00
C LEU A 403 -7.92 -1.38 -18.60
N ILE A 404 -6.78 -1.62 -17.98
CA ILE A 404 -6.66 -2.16 -16.61
C ILE A 404 -6.39 -1.04 -15.60
N THR A 405 -5.49 -0.12 -15.94
CA THR A 405 -5.10 0.97 -15.03
C THR A 405 -5.44 2.32 -15.65
N SER A 406 -6.25 3.12 -14.97
CA SER A 406 -6.74 4.41 -15.46
C SER A 406 -5.78 5.57 -15.22
N HIS A 407 -4.57 5.47 -15.78
CA HIS A 407 -3.62 6.59 -15.85
C HIS A 407 -4.25 7.80 -16.54
N ASP A 408 -3.77 9.00 -16.19
CA ASP A 408 -4.33 10.24 -16.75
C ASP A 408 -4.16 10.32 -18.27
N GLU A 409 -3.07 9.76 -18.81
CA GLU A 409 -2.81 9.65 -20.24
C GLU A 409 -3.91 8.89 -21.01
N PHE A 410 -4.61 7.95 -20.35
CA PHE A 410 -5.67 7.17 -20.97
C PHE A 410 -7.04 7.86 -20.95
N ARG A 411 -7.22 8.87 -20.11
CA ARG A 411 -8.47 9.65 -20.02
C ARG A 411 -8.75 10.49 -21.26
N HIS A 412 -7.72 10.71 -22.07
CA HIS A 412 -7.78 11.51 -23.29
C HIS A 412 -7.82 10.65 -24.56
N ILE A 413 -8.00 9.32 -24.43
CA ILE A 413 -8.15 8.44 -25.59
C ILE A 413 -9.54 8.70 -26.20
N GLU A 414 -9.54 9.30 -27.38
CA GLU A 414 -10.75 9.53 -28.16
C GLU A 414 -11.28 8.20 -28.74
N PRO A 415 -12.56 7.85 -28.53
CA PRO A 415 -13.11 6.62 -29.11
C PRO A 415 -13.05 6.56 -30.64
N ALA A 416 -13.10 7.72 -31.30
CA ALA A 416 -12.91 7.82 -32.74
C ALA A 416 -11.49 7.44 -33.18
N PHE A 417 -10.47 7.76 -32.38
CA PHE A 417 -9.09 7.32 -32.63
C PHE A 417 -8.99 5.81 -32.57
N LEU A 418 -9.60 5.17 -31.56
CA LEU A 418 -9.66 3.70 -31.45
C LEU A 418 -10.38 3.08 -32.65
N ALA A 419 -11.57 3.57 -32.99
CA ALA A 419 -12.37 3.07 -34.11
C ALA A 419 -11.64 3.21 -35.46
N SER A 420 -10.81 4.24 -35.63
CA SER A 420 -10.06 4.45 -36.87
C SER A 420 -8.99 3.39 -37.16
N LYS A 421 -8.55 2.63 -36.14
CA LYS A 421 -7.47 1.63 -36.27
C LYS A 421 -7.93 0.34 -36.93
N SER A 422 -9.16 -0.10 -36.64
CA SER A 422 -9.76 -1.27 -37.28
C SER A 422 -11.26 -1.29 -36.99
N ARG A 423 -12.07 -1.62 -38.01
CA ARG A 423 -13.52 -1.79 -37.85
C ARG A 423 -13.90 -2.98 -36.95
N GLN A 424 -12.96 -3.89 -36.70
CA GLN A 424 -13.15 -5.06 -35.84
C GLN A 424 -12.34 -4.97 -34.54
N LEU A 425 -11.78 -3.80 -34.21
CA LEU A 425 -11.16 -3.59 -32.91
C LEU A 425 -12.24 -3.56 -31.84
N VAL A 426 -12.01 -4.32 -30.77
CA VAL A 426 -12.86 -4.26 -29.58
C VAL A 426 -12.11 -3.59 -28.44
N PHE A 427 -12.84 -2.86 -27.59
CA PHE A 427 -12.30 -2.18 -26.43
C PHE A 427 -13.02 -2.62 -25.17
N VAL A 428 -12.27 -3.02 -24.14
CA VAL A 428 -12.80 -3.37 -22.83
C VAL A 428 -12.31 -2.36 -21.79
N ASP A 429 -13.25 -1.57 -21.28
CA ASP A 429 -13.00 -0.58 -20.25
C ASP A 429 -13.33 -1.12 -18.86
N THR A 430 -12.32 -1.49 -18.08
CA THR A 430 -12.52 -2.00 -16.72
C THR A 430 -12.57 -0.90 -15.66
N ARG A 431 -12.42 0.37 -16.06
CA ARG A 431 -12.24 1.51 -15.16
C ARG A 431 -13.24 2.65 -15.37
N GLY A 432 -14.13 2.53 -16.36
CA GLY A 432 -15.17 3.51 -16.65
C GLY A 432 -14.62 4.85 -17.16
N VAL A 433 -13.49 4.82 -17.85
CA VAL A 433 -12.83 6.01 -18.40
C VAL A 433 -13.49 6.48 -19.70
N ILE A 434 -14.00 5.56 -20.51
CA ILE A 434 -14.61 5.84 -21.81
C ILE A 434 -16.12 5.96 -21.68
N ASP A 435 -16.67 7.00 -22.32
CA ASP A 435 -18.10 7.12 -22.55
C ASP A 435 -18.55 6.11 -23.61
N ILE A 436 -19.41 5.18 -23.19
CA ILE A 436 -19.87 4.07 -24.02
C ILE A 436 -20.76 4.53 -25.19
N HIS A 437 -21.52 5.61 -25.02
CA HIS A 437 -22.37 6.15 -26.08
C HIS A 437 -21.53 6.84 -27.16
N VAL A 438 -20.52 7.62 -26.75
CA VAL A 438 -19.57 8.25 -27.68
C VAL A 438 -18.81 7.17 -28.46
N ALA A 439 -18.35 6.13 -27.78
CA ALA A 439 -17.66 4.99 -28.41
C ALA A 439 -18.55 4.25 -29.43
N ARG A 440 -19.80 3.91 -29.06
CA ARG A 440 -20.75 3.27 -29.97
C ARG A 440 -21.07 4.15 -31.18
N LYS A 441 -21.25 5.46 -30.99
CA LYS A 441 -21.49 6.42 -32.09
C LYS A 441 -20.29 6.52 -33.05
N ALA A 442 -19.08 6.36 -32.54
CA ALA A 442 -17.86 6.29 -33.35
C ALA A 442 -17.67 4.94 -34.08
N GLY A 443 -18.56 3.96 -33.85
CA GLY A 443 -18.48 2.63 -34.45
C GLY A 443 -17.52 1.66 -33.72
N LEU A 444 -17.08 2.00 -32.52
CA LEU A 444 -16.23 1.12 -31.70
C LEU A 444 -17.09 0.09 -30.96
N VAL A 445 -16.68 -1.18 -31.03
CA VAL A 445 -17.26 -2.22 -30.18
C VAL A 445 -16.63 -2.12 -28.80
N VAL A 446 -17.43 -1.71 -27.83
CA VAL A 446 -16.99 -1.49 -26.46
C VAL A 446 -17.79 -2.33 -25.46
N ARG A 447 -17.10 -2.83 -24.44
CA ARG A 447 -17.64 -3.44 -23.23
C ARG A 447 -16.95 -2.81 -22.02
N GLY A 448 -17.53 -2.95 -20.84
CA GLY A 448 -16.90 -2.51 -19.61
C GLY A 448 -17.58 -3.07 -18.39
N ILE A 449 -16.85 -3.07 -17.27
CA ILE A 449 -17.36 -3.61 -16.01
C ILE A 449 -18.53 -2.75 -15.53
N GLY A 450 -19.68 -3.39 -15.30
CA GLY A 450 -20.90 -2.75 -14.85
C GLY A 450 -21.58 -1.86 -15.89
N ARG A 451 -21.14 -1.87 -17.16
CA ARG A 451 -21.70 -1.01 -18.21
C ARG A 451 -22.88 -1.69 -18.92
N GLY A 452 -23.80 -2.23 -18.13
CA GLY A 452 -25.10 -2.70 -18.63
C GLY A 452 -25.92 -1.51 -19.12
N GLY A 453 -26.78 -1.73 -20.12
CA GLY A 453 -27.61 -0.66 -20.68
C GLY A 453 -27.12 -0.19 -22.05
N ASN A 454 -28.11 0.01 -22.92
CA ASN A 454 -27.94 0.38 -24.34
C ASN A 454 -27.28 1.74 -24.54
#